data_AF-A0A1V6B0P3-F1
#
_entry.id   AF-A0A1V6B0P3-F1
#
_cell.length_a   1.000
_cell.length_b   1.000
_cell.length_c   1.000
_cell.angle_alpha   90.00
_cell.angle_beta   90.00
_cell.angle_gamma   90.00
#
_symmetry.space_group_name_H-M   'P 1'
#
loop_
_entity.id
_entity.type
_entity.pdbx_description
1 polymer ?
#
loop_
_entity_poly.entity_id
_entity_poly.type
_entity_poly.pdbx_seq_one_letter_code
_entity_poly.pdbx_strand_id
1 'polypeptide(L)'
;MVEREIEGTRGSLQWYLENCRSLRDRERLREEPPVRTDFLDELADVQVFEFLAADECGDKDDTLVHVDSWKICRVDFSEAFRPGTELPASCVFHRCSRSLFHRLESLTLAALTSRLGAFLQPDEIAALFIRSRRVAGIIRGLIREQGEAAVLFERKSPKS
;
A
#
# COMPACT_ATOMS: atom_id res chain seq x y z
N MET A 1 8.72 10.71 -8.02
CA MET A 1 9.42 11.97 -8.37
C MET A 1 8.43 13.11 -8.18
N VAL A 2 8.69 14.07 -7.28
CA VAL A 2 7.76 15.20 -7.07
C VAL A 2 8.25 16.39 -7.89
N GLU A 3 7.43 16.84 -8.83
CA GLU A 3 7.72 18.04 -9.62
C GLU A 3 7.74 19.28 -8.71
N ARG A 4 8.84 20.02 -8.75
CA ARG A 4 9.00 21.28 -8.03
C ARG A 4 9.78 22.26 -8.89
N GLU A 5 9.46 23.53 -8.70
CA GLU A 5 10.23 24.64 -9.19
C GLU A 5 11.10 25.15 -8.04
N ILE A 6 12.42 25.10 -8.21
CA ILE A 6 13.38 25.65 -7.26
C ILE A 6 14.18 26.69 -8.06
N GLU A 7 14.11 27.96 -7.62
CA GLU A 7 14.82 29.08 -8.26
C GLU A 7 14.57 29.20 -9.79
N GLY A 8 13.33 29.00 -10.22
CA GLY A 8 12.95 29.11 -11.65
C GLY A 8 13.37 27.92 -12.52
N THR A 9 14.04 26.91 -11.95
CA THR A 9 14.41 25.68 -12.65
C THR A 9 13.44 24.56 -12.28
N ARG A 10 12.80 23.97 -13.29
CA ARG A 10 12.00 22.75 -13.10
C ARG A 10 12.94 21.59 -12.84
N GLY A 11 12.81 20.99 -11.67
CA GLY A 11 13.58 19.85 -11.25
C GLY A 11 12.72 18.82 -10.55
N SER A 12 13.38 17.77 -10.07
CA SER A 12 12.74 16.76 -9.22
C SER A 12 13.32 16.79 -7.83
N LEU A 13 12.44 16.78 -6.83
CA LEU A 13 12.86 16.50 -5.45
C LEU A 13 12.99 14.98 -5.29
N GLN A 14 14.18 14.53 -4.92
CA GLN A 14 14.45 13.15 -4.50
C GLN A 14 14.62 13.13 -2.98
N TRP A 15 13.87 12.28 -2.31
CA TRP A 15 14.00 12.08 -0.87
C TRP A 15 14.55 10.67 -0.65
N TYR A 16 15.71 10.58 -0.01
CA TYR A 16 16.29 9.32 0.41
C TYR A 16 15.75 8.94 1.78
N LEU A 17 15.25 7.72 1.90
CA LEU A 17 14.92 7.14 3.21
C LEU A 17 16.21 6.67 3.85
N GLU A 18 16.66 7.40 4.86
CA GLU A 18 17.84 7.05 5.64
C GLU A 18 17.53 5.94 6.65
N ASN A 19 18.57 5.19 7.04
CA ASN A 19 18.48 4.12 8.03
C ASN A 19 17.41 3.05 7.74
N CYS A 20 17.22 2.75 6.45
CA CYS A 20 16.33 1.72 5.96
C CYS A 20 17.14 0.55 5.37
N ARG A 21 16.54 -0.64 5.41
CA ARG A 21 17.04 -1.85 4.76
C ARG A 21 15.93 -2.48 3.95
N SER A 22 16.23 -3.06 2.79
CA SER A 22 15.22 -3.79 2.02
C SER A 22 14.74 -5.03 2.77
N LEU A 23 13.49 -5.41 2.52
CA LEU A 23 12.90 -6.62 3.10
C LEU A 23 13.71 -7.87 2.67
N ARG A 24 14.23 -7.89 1.44
CA ARG A 24 15.11 -8.96 0.94
C ARG A 24 16.37 -9.10 1.80
N ASP A 25 17.07 -7.99 2.05
CA ASP A 25 18.30 -8.03 2.83
C ASP A 25 18.05 -8.41 4.29
N ARG A 26 16.94 -7.92 4.86
CA ARG A 26 16.52 -8.30 6.21
C ARG A 26 16.30 -9.80 6.35
N GLU A 27 15.58 -10.42 5.40
CA GLU A 27 15.36 -11.87 5.35
C GLU A 27 16.68 -12.65 5.22
N ARG A 28 17.59 -12.18 4.36
CA ARG A 28 18.92 -12.77 4.17
C ARG A 28 19.75 -12.72 5.46
N LEU A 29 19.66 -11.63 6.21
CA LEU A 29 20.34 -11.42 7.50
C LEU A 29 19.59 -12.04 8.68
N ARG A 30 18.40 -12.61 8.45
CA ARG A 30 17.53 -13.23 9.47
C ARG A 30 17.22 -12.29 10.64
N GLU A 31 17.02 -11.01 10.33
CA GLU A 31 16.63 -10.05 11.35
C GLU A 31 15.13 -10.16 11.64
N GLU A 32 14.80 -10.28 12.91
CA GLU A 32 13.43 -10.47 13.37
C GLU A 32 12.90 -9.21 14.05
N PRO A 33 11.65 -8.79 13.73
CA PRO A 33 11.03 -7.67 14.40
C PRO A 33 10.80 -7.97 15.90
N PRO A 34 10.77 -6.96 16.77
CA PRO A 34 10.44 -7.13 18.18
C PRO A 34 9.08 -7.82 18.41
N VAL A 35 8.11 -7.55 17.53
CA VAL A 35 6.79 -8.18 17.54
C VAL A 35 6.44 -8.61 16.11
N ARG A 36 6.55 -9.92 15.85
CA ARG A 36 6.34 -10.50 14.52
C ARG A 36 4.94 -10.24 13.96
N THR A 37 3.92 -10.32 14.79
CA THR A 37 2.53 -10.10 14.34
C THR A 37 2.32 -8.67 13.87
N ASP A 38 2.77 -7.67 14.62
CA ASP A 38 2.60 -6.26 14.27
C ASP A 38 3.30 -5.93 12.94
N PHE A 39 4.48 -6.51 12.70
CA PHE A 39 5.20 -6.35 11.44
C PHE A 39 4.47 -6.99 10.25
N LEU A 40 3.97 -8.22 10.41
CA LEU A 40 3.22 -8.91 9.35
C LEU A 40 1.90 -8.21 9.04
N ASP A 41 1.28 -7.60 10.04
CA ASP A 41 0.06 -6.82 9.90
C ASP A 41 0.31 -5.55 9.07
N GLU A 42 1.39 -4.83 9.34
CA GLU A 42 1.79 -3.68 8.54
C GLU A 42 2.11 -4.07 7.09
N LEU A 43 2.79 -5.20 6.88
CA LEU A 43 3.07 -5.72 5.54
C LEU A 43 1.80 -6.10 4.78
N ALA A 44 0.81 -6.67 5.47
CA ALA A 44 -0.48 -7.01 4.86
C ALA A 44 -1.24 -5.77 4.38
N ASP A 45 -1.23 -4.67 5.15
CA ASP A 45 -1.80 -3.38 4.70
C ASP A 45 -1.08 -2.84 3.45
N VAL A 46 0.26 -2.98 3.37
CA VAL A 46 1.05 -2.60 2.19
C VAL A 46 0.65 -3.44 0.97
N GLN A 47 0.52 -4.75 1.12
CA GLN A 47 0.11 -5.64 0.03
C GLN A 47 -1.28 -5.29 -0.52
N VAL A 48 -2.23 -4.94 0.37
CA VAL A 48 -3.54 -4.47 -0.08
C VAL A 48 -3.43 -3.16 -0.87
N PHE A 49 -2.51 -2.28 -0.48
CA PHE A 49 -2.26 -1.04 -1.22
C PHE A 49 -1.61 -1.30 -2.59
N GLU A 50 -0.61 -2.17 -2.69
CA GLU A 50 -0.02 -2.60 -3.97
C GLU A 50 -1.10 -3.15 -4.93
N PHE A 51 -1.97 -3.99 -4.39
CA PHE A 51 -3.07 -4.59 -5.14
C PHE A 51 -4.09 -3.56 -5.62
N LEU A 52 -4.43 -2.59 -4.77
CA LEU A 52 -5.29 -1.46 -5.12
C LEU A 52 -4.64 -0.58 -6.20
N ALA A 53 -3.36 -0.27 -6.05
CA ALA A 53 -2.57 0.55 -6.96
C ALA A 53 -2.25 -0.16 -8.28
N ALA A 54 -2.50 -1.48 -8.37
CA ALA A 54 -2.16 -2.37 -9.48
C ALA A 54 -0.69 -2.26 -9.88
N ASP A 55 0.17 -2.20 -8.86
CA ASP A 55 1.61 -2.29 -8.99
C ASP A 55 2.08 -3.74 -8.79
N GLU A 56 3.37 -4.00 -8.96
CA GLU A 56 3.96 -5.28 -8.57
C GLU A 56 3.86 -5.50 -7.06
N CYS A 57 3.27 -6.64 -6.66
CA CYS A 57 3.13 -6.98 -5.25
C CYS A 57 4.29 -7.80 -4.73
N GLY A 58 4.65 -7.51 -3.47
CA GLY A 58 5.69 -8.27 -2.78
C GLY A 58 7.09 -8.00 -3.32
N ASP A 59 7.32 -6.84 -3.94
CA ASP A 59 8.66 -6.39 -4.29
C ASP A 59 9.45 -6.17 -2.98
N LYS A 60 10.36 -7.10 -2.69
CA LYS A 60 11.15 -7.10 -1.47
C LYS A 60 12.34 -6.14 -1.53
N ASP A 61 12.73 -5.72 -2.72
CA ASP A 61 13.82 -4.77 -2.93
C ASP A 61 13.30 -3.34 -2.70
N ASP A 62 12.08 -3.05 -3.15
CA ASP A 62 11.41 -1.76 -2.97
C ASP A 62 10.51 -1.68 -1.71
N THR A 63 10.38 -2.77 -0.97
CA THR A 63 9.83 -2.75 0.39
C THR A 63 10.94 -2.52 1.39
N LEU A 64 11.05 -1.31 1.91
CA LEU A 64 12.05 -0.92 2.88
C LEU A 64 11.52 -1.03 4.32
N VAL A 65 12.40 -1.39 5.25
CA VAL A 65 12.12 -1.46 6.69
C VAL A 65 13.12 -0.56 7.40
N HIS A 66 12.62 0.39 8.19
CA HIS A 66 13.48 1.23 9.02
C HIS A 66 14.12 0.40 10.13
N VAL A 67 15.45 0.50 10.29
CA VAL A 67 16.23 -0.39 11.18
C VAL A 67 15.79 -0.26 12.65
N ASP A 68 15.59 0.95 13.15
CA ASP A 68 15.20 1.13 14.57
C ASP A 68 13.70 0.92 14.84
N SER A 69 12.84 1.48 13.99
CA SER A 69 11.40 1.57 14.25
C SER A 69 10.58 0.43 13.65
N TRP A 70 11.17 -0.38 12.76
CA TRP A 70 10.50 -1.46 12.02
C TRP A 70 9.31 -1.02 11.15
N LYS A 71 9.15 0.30 10.94
CA LYS A 71 8.17 0.85 10.00
C LYS A 71 8.49 0.40 8.58
N ILE A 72 7.45 0.04 7.85
CA ILE A 72 7.54 -0.42 6.47
C ILE A 72 7.27 0.75 5.53
N CYS A 73 8.16 0.96 4.59
CA CYS A 73 8.06 1.96 3.54
C CYS A 73 8.14 1.25 2.19
N ARG A 74 7.01 1.10 1.49
CA ARG A 74 7.02 0.71 0.08
C ARG A 74 7.33 1.94 -0.77
N VAL A 75 8.44 1.91 -1.50
CA VAL A 75 8.87 2.96 -2.44
C VAL A 75 8.66 2.49 -3.87
N ASP A 76 8.93 3.34 -4.87
CA ASP A 76 8.86 3.01 -6.30
C ASP A 76 7.54 2.37 -6.79
N PHE A 77 6.54 3.23 -7.00
CA PHE A 77 5.26 2.89 -7.64
C PHE A 77 5.24 3.38 -9.09
N SER A 78 6.36 3.30 -9.80
CA SER A 78 6.48 3.84 -11.17
C SER A 78 5.50 3.21 -12.16
N GLU A 79 5.06 1.97 -11.93
CA GLU A 79 4.14 1.22 -12.80
C GLU A 79 2.69 1.20 -12.31
N ALA A 80 2.40 1.90 -11.21
CA ALA A 80 1.09 1.93 -10.58
C ALA A 80 0.07 2.83 -11.29
N PHE A 81 -1.19 2.74 -10.85
CA PHE A 81 -2.30 3.63 -11.22
C PHE A 81 -2.73 3.64 -12.70
N ARG A 82 -2.25 2.68 -13.49
CA ARG A 82 -2.70 2.47 -14.88
C ARG A 82 -4.24 2.48 -14.99
N PRO A 83 -4.82 2.93 -16.12
CA PRO A 83 -6.28 3.03 -16.32
C PRO A 83 -7.00 1.67 -16.45
N GLY A 84 -6.30 0.55 -16.22
CA GLY A 84 -6.87 -0.79 -16.17
C GLY A 84 -7.65 -1.07 -14.88
N THR A 85 -8.73 -1.85 -15.00
CA THR A 85 -9.59 -2.22 -13.87
C THR A 85 -9.20 -3.55 -13.23
N GLU A 86 -8.30 -4.27 -13.88
CA GLU A 86 -7.80 -5.58 -13.52
C GLU A 86 -6.95 -5.49 -12.25
N LEU A 87 -7.05 -6.51 -11.41
CA LEU A 87 -6.14 -6.68 -10.28
C LEU A 87 -4.98 -7.57 -10.74
N PRO A 88 -3.72 -7.30 -10.35
CA PRO A 88 -2.60 -8.11 -10.83
C PRO A 88 -2.72 -9.56 -10.33
N ALA A 89 -2.69 -10.55 -11.24
CA ALA A 89 -2.98 -11.94 -10.89
C ALA A 89 -1.96 -12.57 -9.92
N SER A 90 -0.74 -12.05 -9.86
CA SER A 90 0.34 -12.53 -8.98
C SER A 90 0.18 -12.09 -7.51
N CYS A 91 -0.66 -11.09 -7.26
CA CYS A 91 -0.80 -10.51 -5.95
C CYS A 91 -1.81 -11.29 -5.10
N VAL A 92 -1.43 -11.56 -3.85
CA VAL A 92 -2.28 -12.26 -2.87
C VAL A 92 -2.16 -11.56 -1.53
N PHE A 93 -3.28 -11.37 -0.85
CA PHE A 93 -3.33 -10.93 0.54
C PHE A 93 -4.42 -11.73 1.27
N HIS A 94 -4.25 -11.88 2.59
CA HIS A 94 -5.14 -12.73 3.41
C HIS A 94 -5.87 -11.98 4.51
N ARG A 95 -5.37 -10.79 4.87
CA ARG A 95 -5.88 -9.98 5.98
C ARG A 95 -5.53 -8.52 5.75
N CYS A 96 -6.22 -7.63 6.45
CA CYS A 96 -5.95 -6.20 6.42
C CYS A 96 -6.44 -5.53 7.70
N SER A 97 -6.04 -4.28 7.94
CA SER A 97 -6.56 -3.56 9.09
C SER A 97 -8.03 -3.24 8.90
N ARG A 98 -8.80 -3.34 9.99
CA ARG A 98 -10.22 -2.97 10.03
C ARG A 98 -10.45 -1.55 9.51
N SER A 99 -9.57 -0.62 9.89
CA SER A 99 -9.65 0.78 9.46
C SER A 99 -9.45 0.94 7.95
N LEU A 100 -8.58 0.14 7.33
CA LEU A 100 -8.36 0.15 5.89
C LEU A 100 -9.59 -0.41 5.17
N PHE A 101 -10.14 -1.53 5.64
CA PHE A 101 -11.36 -2.11 5.07
C PHE A 101 -12.55 -1.14 5.10
N HIS A 102 -12.84 -0.51 6.24
CA HIS A 102 -13.93 0.47 6.31
C HIS A 102 -13.69 1.72 5.45
N ARG A 103 -12.44 2.17 5.32
CA ARG A 103 -12.09 3.26 4.39
C ARG A 103 -12.28 2.85 2.95
N LEU A 104 -11.91 1.62 2.58
CA LEU A 104 -12.25 1.08 1.28
C LEU A 104 -13.76 1.11 1.10
N GLU A 105 -14.56 0.54 2.00
CA GLU A 105 -16.02 0.50 1.80
C GLU A 105 -16.68 1.88 1.65
N SER A 106 -16.23 2.88 2.41
CA SER A 106 -16.77 4.25 2.40
C SER A 106 -16.21 5.15 1.30
N LEU A 107 -15.18 4.71 0.55
CA LEU A 107 -14.57 5.49 -0.51
C LEU A 107 -15.58 5.81 -1.62
N THR A 108 -15.60 7.07 -2.08
CA THR A 108 -16.44 7.52 -3.19
C THR A 108 -15.59 8.04 -4.35
N LEU A 109 -16.12 7.95 -5.57
CA LEU A 109 -15.45 8.50 -6.75
C LEU A 109 -15.19 10.01 -6.58
N ALA A 110 -16.16 10.77 -6.09
CA ALA A 110 -16.00 12.20 -5.85
C ALA A 110 -14.87 12.52 -4.86
N ALA A 111 -14.73 11.74 -3.78
CA ALA A 111 -13.64 11.92 -2.83
C ALA A 111 -12.27 11.61 -3.45
N LEU A 112 -12.18 10.60 -4.30
CA LEU A 112 -10.96 10.29 -5.06
C LEU A 112 -10.62 11.40 -6.06
N THR A 113 -11.59 11.83 -6.87
CA THR A 113 -11.40 12.92 -7.84
C THR A 113 -10.94 14.20 -7.16
N SER A 114 -11.57 14.56 -6.03
CA SER A 114 -11.18 15.75 -5.27
C SER A 114 -9.76 15.70 -4.71
N ARG A 115 -9.24 14.51 -4.36
CA ARG A 115 -7.91 14.36 -3.75
C ARG A 115 -6.80 14.09 -4.76
N LEU A 116 -7.11 13.36 -5.82
CA LEU A 116 -6.13 12.81 -6.77
C LEU A 116 -6.21 13.44 -8.15
N GLY A 117 -7.22 14.26 -8.46
CA GLY A 117 -7.42 14.85 -9.79
C GLY A 117 -6.29 15.78 -10.26
N ALA A 118 -5.41 16.22 -9.36
CA ALA A 118 -4.20 16.97 -9.71
C ALA A 118 -3.03 16.06 -10.14
N PHE A 119 -3.11 14.75 -9.90
CA PHE A 119 -2.02 13.80 -10.10
C PHE A 119 -2.38 12.67 -11.07
N LEU A 120 -3.66 12.29 -11.14
CA LEU A 120 -4.17 11.20 -11.96
C LEU A 120 -5.21 11.70 -12.96
N GLN A 121 -5.24 11.06 -14.12
CA GLN A 121 -6.25 11.30 -15.14
C GLN A 121 -7.63 10.74 -14.71
N PRO A 122 -8.73 11.24 -15.30
CA PRO A 122 -10.08 10.80 -14.92
C PRO A 122 -10.33 9.29 -15.06
N ASP A 123 -9.76 8.65 -16.08
CA ASP A 123 -9.84 7.22 -16.33
C ASP A 123 -9.02 6.40 -15.32
N GLU A 124 -7.82 6.84 -14.96
CA GLU A 124 -7.01 6.27 -13.88
C GLU A 124 -7.75 6.31 -12.53
N ILE A 125 -8.41 7.42 -12.22
CA ILE A 125 -9.23 7.58 -11.01
C ILE A 125 -10.43 6.65 -11.04
N ALA A 126 -11.13 6.54 -12.17
CA ALA A 126 -12.25 5.63 -12.34
C ALA A 126 -11.80 4.16 -12.16
N ALA A 127 -10.65 3.81 -12.73
CA ALA A 127 -10.05 2.48 -12.62
C ALA A 127 -9.66 2.15 -11.17
N LEU A 128 -9.02 3.08 -10.47
CA LEU A 128 -8.69 2.96 -9.05
C LEU A 128 -9.96 2.75 -8.19
N PHE A 129 -11.03 3.49 -8.48
CA PHE A 129 -12.30 3.32 -7.78
C PHE A 129 -12.89 1.92 -7.99
N ILE A 130 -12.89 1.41 -9.22
CA ILE A 130 -13.35 0.05 -9.54
C ILE A 130 -12.49 -0.99 -8.82
N ARG A 131 -11.16 -0.86 -8.85
CA ARG A 131 -10.25 -1.73 -8.11
C ARG A 131 -10.54 -1.71 -6.61
N SER A 132 -10.82 -0.55 -6.01
CA SER A 132 -11.22 -0.46 -4.59
C SER A 132 -12.46 -1.30 -4.27
N ARG A 133 -13.45 -1.35 -5.17
CA ARG A 133 -14.66 -2.18 -5.00
C ARG A 133 -14.32 -3.67 -5.07
N ARG A 134 -13.44 -4.05 -6.01
CA ARG A 134 -13.00 -5.45 -6.17
C ARG A 134 -12.22 -5.93 -4.95
N VAL A 135 -11.26 -5.14 -4.48
CA VAL A 135 -10.49 -5.41 -3.25
C VAL A 135 -11.42 -5.55 -2.03
N ALA A 136 -12.35 -4.62 -1.83
CA ALA A 136 -13.35 -4.74 -0.75
C ALA A 136 -14.24 -5.98 -0.91
N GLY A 137 -14.57 -6.37 -2.15
CA GLY A 137 -15.27 -7.61 -2.46
C GLY A 137 -14.51 -8.86 -2.04
N ILE A 138 -13.20 -8.90 -2.32
CA ILE A 138 -12.31 -10.01 -1.90
C ILE A 138 -12.24 -10.09 -0.38
N ILE A 139 -12.04 -8.96 0.32
CA ILE A 139 -12.02 -8.93 1.79
C ILE A 139 -13.35 -9.46 2.36
N ARG A 140 -14.50 -9.05 1.82
CA ARG A 140 -15.81 -9.59 2.23
C ARG A 140 -15.94 -11.09 1.99
N GLY A 141 -15.39 -11.61 0.89
CA GLY A 141 -15.32 -13.05 0.62
C GLY A 141 -14.54 -13.78 1.71
N LEU A 142 -13.32 -13.31 1.98
CA LEU A 142 -12.47 -13.86 3.04
C LEU A 142 -13.17 -13.84 4.41
N ILE A 143 -13.85 -12.74 4.77
CA ILE A 143 -14.59 -12.63 6.03
C ILE A 143 -15.71 -13.68 6.12
N ARG A 144 -16.44 -13.92 5.03
CA ARG A 144 -17.51 -14.94 4.99
C ARG A 144 -16.96 -16.36 5.14
N GLU A 145 -15.79 -16.62 4.57
CA GLU A 145 -15.18 -17.96 4.56
C GLU A 145 -14.43 -18.28 5.85
N GLN A 146 -13.72 -17.30 6.42
CA GLN A 146 -12.74 -17.51 7.50
C GLN A 146 -13.13 -16.84 8.82
N GLY A 147 -14.16 -15.98 8.80
CA GLY A 147 -14.58 -15.18 9.93
C GLY A 147 -13.82 -13.86 10.05
N GLU A 148 -14.48 -12.87 10.63
CA GLU A 148 -13.97 -11.50 10.69
C GLU A 148 -12.65 -11.37 11.46
N ALA A 149 -12.52 -12.07 12.61
CA ALA A 149 -11.34 -12.01 13.45
C ALA A 149 -10.07 -12.62 12.81
N ALA A 150 -10.23 -13.46 11.78
CA ALA A 150 -9.11 -14.03 11.04
C ALA A 150 -8.60 -13.08 9.93
N VAL A 151 -9.47 -12.20 9.42
CA VAL A 151 -9.21 -11.36 8.25
C VAL A 151 -8.94 -9.91 8.64
N LEU A 152 -9.57 -9.41 9.69
CA LEU A 152 -9.45 -8.02 10.13
C LEU A 152 -8.66 -7.93 11.44
N PHE A 153 -7.66 -7.06 11.46
CA PHE A 153 -6.89 -6.74 12.67
C PHE A 153 -6.99 -5.25 13.02
N GLU A 154 -6.66 -4.94 14.28
CA GLU A 154 -6.55 -3.56 14.74
C GLU A 154 -5.12 -3.07 14.52
N ARG A 155 -4.97 -1.99 13.73
CA ARG A 155 -3.66 -1.39 13.51
C ARG A 155 -3.27 -0.61 14.77
N LYS A 156 -2.17 -1.01 15.41
CA LYS A 156 -1.58 -0.20 16.48
C LYS A 156 -1.01 1.07 15.85
N SER A 157 -1.40 2.24 16.36
CA SER A 157 -0.81 3.50 15.89
C SER A 157 0.70 3.45 16.15
N PRO A 158 1.55 3.85 15.19
CA PRO A 158 2.95 4.02 15.47
C PRO A 158 3.08 5.04 16.60
N LYS A 159 3.81 4.68 17.68
CA LYS A 159 4.17 5.67 18.70
C LYS A 159 4.90 6.81 17.99
N SER A 160 4.37 8.02 18.12
CA SER A 160 4.98 9.25 17.62
C SER A 160 6.31 9.51 18.32
#